data_AF-A0A1D7QV91-F1
#
_entry.id   AF-A0A1D7QV91-F1
#
_cell.length_a   1.000
_cell.length_b   1.000
_cell.length_c   1.000
_cell.angle_alpha   90.00
_cell.angle_beta   90.00
_cell.angle_gamma   90.00
#
_symmetry.space_group_name_H-M   'P 1'
#
loop_
_entity.id
_entity.type
_entity.pdbx_description
1 polymer ?
#
loop_
_entity_poly.entity_id
_entity_poly.type
_entity_poly.pdbx_seq_one_letter_code
_entity_poly.pdbx_strand_id
1 'polypeptide(L)'
;MDHQKKQTSDHEKLIREWIESKGNTCEFVLPVTRKDFKGSKLYVSASEDSLRLLEVVSDRDVNVIETIECTEEQTWIVKKGFGKLAVSSKDAETFIVGKQRDRLLHWLRRQPKIRIIEEKKLFL
;
A
#
# COMPACT_ATOMS: atom_id res chain seq x y z
N MET A 1 21.50 11.32 14.03
CA MET A 1 20.60 11.21 12.85
C MET A 1 20.10 9.77 12.76
N ASP A 2 18.95 9.44 13.34
CA ASP A 2 18.35 8.08 13.25
C ASP A 2 16.84 8.00 13.59
N HIS A 3 16.14 9.15 13.56
CA HIS A 3 14.78 9.24 14.10
C HIS A 3 13.71 8.79 13.09
N GLN A 4 13.99 8.91 11.79
CA GLN A 4 13.01 8.60 10.73
C GLN A 4 12.76 7.09 10.56
N LYS A 5 13.78 6.25 10.84
CA LYS A 5 13.63 4.78 10.80
C LYS A 5 12.77 4.28 11.95
N LYS A 6 12.98 4.79 13.17
CA LYS A 6 12.17 4.44 14.35
C LYS A 6 10.69 4.75 14.13
N GLN A 7 10.38 5.97 13.69
CA GLN A 7 8.98 6.39 13.50
C GLN A 7 8.23 5.56 12.43
N THR A 8 8.91 5.11 11.37
CA THR A 8 8.26 4.24 10.37
C THR A 8 7.95 2.87 10.97
N SER A 9 8.88 2.32 11.75
CA SER A 9 8.72 1.04 12.45
C SER A 9 7.59 1.08 13.48
N ASP A 10 7.42 2.21 14.18
CA ASP A 10 6.35 2.38 15.17
C ASP A 10 4.97 2.42 14.51
N HIS A 11 4.85 3.05 13.34
CA HIS A 11 3.58 3.06 12.58
C HIS A 11 3.24 1.71 11.97
N GLU A 12 4.24 0.99 11.44
CA GLU A 12 4.02 -0.37 10.94
C GLU A 12 3.50 -1.28 12.06
N LYS A 13 4.04 -1.16 13.27
CA LYS A 13 3.56 -1.89 14.45
C LYS A 13 2.14 -1.48 14.83
N LEU A 14 1.88 -0.17 14.96
CA LEU A 14 0.56 0.37 15.28
C LEU A 14 -0.52 -0.12 14.30
N ILE A 15 -0.24 -0.08 13.00
CA ILE A 15 -1.16 -0.53 11.95
C ILE A 15 -1.43 -2.03 12.08
N ARG A 16 -0.39 -2.85 12.30
CA ARG A 16 -0.56 -4.30 12.47
C ARG A 16 -1.44 -4.62 13.66
N GLU A 17 -1.14 -4.05 14.82
CA GLU A 17 -1.92 -4.25 16.05
C GLU A 17 -3.37 -3.80 15.84
N TRP A 18 -3.59 -2.69 15.14
CA TRP A 18 -4.93 -2.22 14.79
C TRP A 18 -5.68 -3.23 13.90
N ILE A 19 -5.06 -3.74 12.83
CA ILE A 19 -5.67 -4.74 11.93
C ILE A 19 -6.02 -6.03 12.69
N GLU A 20 -5.09 -6.53 13.50
CA GLU A 20 -5.26 -7.74 14.29
C GLU A 20 -6.35 -7.58 15.36
N SER A 21 -6.48 -6.40 15.98
CA SER A 21 -7.57 -6.09 16.93
C SER A 21 -8.96 -6.14 16.29
N LYS A 22 -9.05 -6.02 14.96
CA LYS A 22 -10.28 -6.17 14.18
C LYS A 22 -10.53 -7.61 13.71
N GLY A 23 -9.69 -8.57 14.13
CA GLY A 23 -9.79 -9.97 13.73
C GLY A 23 -9.26 -10.27 12.33
N ASN A 24 -8.52 -9.34 11.71
CA ASN A 24 -7.96 -9.50 10.37
C ASN A 24 -6.48 -9.88 10.41
N THR A 25 -5.97 -10.48 9.35
CA THR A 25 -4.54 -10.78 9.19
C THR A 25 -3.80 -9.66 8.46
N CYS A 26 -2.51 -9.49 8.75
CA CYS A 26 -1.67 -8.51 8.08
C CYS A 26 -0.35 -9.16 7.62
N GLU A 27 -0.18 -9.35 6.31
CA GLU A 27 1.06 -9.85 5.74
C GLU A 27 2.17 -8.79 5.81
N PHE A 28 1.86 -7.58 5.36
CA PHE A 28 2.79 -6.45 5.37
C PHE A 28 2.08 -5.11 5.49
N VAL A 29 2.86 -4.12 5.90
CA VAL A 29 2.51 -2.71 5.89
C VAL A 29 3.63 -1.96 5.16
N LEU A 30 3.27 -1.06 4.25
CA LEU A 30 4.24 -0.29 3.46
C LEU A 30 3.86 1.18 3.43
N PRO A 31 4.81 2.12 3.63
CA PRO A 31 4.53 3.54 3.47
C PRO A 31 4.30 3.88 2.00
N VAL A 32 3.28 4.69 1.73
CA VAL A 32 2.91 5.13 0.38
C VAL A 32 2.68 6.63 0.32
N THR A 33 2.59 7.17 -0.89
CA THR A 33 2.15 8.55 -1.12
C THR A 33 1.04 8.59 -2.16
N ARG A 34 0.08 9.50 -1.97
CA ARG A 34 -0.98 9.83 -2.94
C ARG A 34 -0.87 11.31 -3.29
N LYS A 35 -1.17 11.68 -4.54
CA LYS A 35 -1.01 13.07 -5.00
C LYS A 35 -1.91 14.05 -4.24
N ASP A 36 -3.12 13.59 -3.90
CA ASP A 36 -4.18 14.42 -3.32
C ASP A 36 -4.21 14.38 -1.78
N PHE A 37 -3.31 13.63 -1.15
CA PHE A 37 -3.14 13.60 0.30
C PHE A 37 -1.83 14.30 0.70
N LYS A 38 -1.95 15.52 1.23
CA LYS A 38 -0.82 16.32 1.74
C LYS A 38 -0.92 16.43 3.25
N GLY A 39 0.18 16.14 3.95
CA GLY A 39 0.29 16.30 5.41
C GLY A 39 0.04 15.03 6.22
N SER A 40 -0.57 14.01 5.61
CA SER A 40 -0.86 12.74 6.27
C SER A 40 0.16 11.65 5.93
N LYS A 41 0.37 10.72 6.87
CA LYS A 41 1.24 9.55 6.65
C LYS A 41 0.39 8.39 6.17
N LEU A 42 0.57 8.03 4.91
CA LEU A 42 -0.20 6.97 4.28
C LEU A 42 0.56 5.65 4.25
N TYR A 43 -0.20 4.58 4.39
CA TYR A 43 0.29 3.23 4.37
C TYR A 43 -0.65 2.34 3.56
N VAL A 44 -0.12 1.30 2.94
CA VAL A 44 -0.93 0.17 2.49
C VAL A 44 -0.65 -1.02 3.37
N SER A 45 -1.70 -1.75 3.75
CA SER A 45 -1.59 -3.06 4.37
C SER A 45 -2.23 -4.12 3.50
N ALA A 46 -1.61 -5.29 3.40
CA ALA A 46 -2.18 -6.42 2.68
C ALA A 46 -2.56 -7.55 3.64
N SER A 47 -3.72 -8.16 3.40
CA SER A 47 -4.05 -9.51 3.85
C SER A 47 -3.93 -10.49 2.68
N GLU A 48 -4.35 -11.74 2.88
CA GLU A 48 -4.38 -12.76 1.84
C GLU A 48 -5.18 -12.33 0.61
N ASP A 49 -6.30 -11.66 0.83
CA ASP A 49 -7.36 -11.37 -0.16
C ASP A 49 -7.75 -9.90 -0.24
N SER A 50 -7.15 -9.00 0.53
CA SER A 50 -7.51 -7.57 0.53
C SER A 50 -6.30 -6.66 0.65
N LEU A 51 -6.39 -5.48 0.03
CA LEU A 51 -5.46 -4.37 0.21
C LEU A 51 -6.19 -3.19 0.85
N ARG A 52 -5.67 -2.66 1.96
CA ARG A 52 -6.21 -1.47 2.62
C ARG A 52 -5.27 -0.29 2.45
N LEU A 53 -5.80 0.86 2.05
CA LEU A 53 -5.13 2.14 2.15
C LEU A 53 -5.50 2.77 3.49
N LEU A 54 -4.47 3.12 4.25
CA LEU A 54 -4.57 3.56 5.63
C LEU A 54 -3.90 4.92 5.79
N GLU A 55 -4.44 5.71 6.71
CA GLU A 55 -3.86 6.95 7.19
C GLU A 55 -3.50 6.79 8.67
N VAL A 56 -2.29 7.21 9.04
CA VAL A 56 -1.90 7.39 10.44
C VAL A 56 -2.01 8.87 10.80
N VAL A 57 -2.92 9.19 11.72
CA VAL A 57 -3.16 10.54 12.23
C VAL A 57 -2.49 10.69 13.60
N SER A 58 -1.74 11.78 13.76
CA SER A 58 -1.07 12.14 15.04
C SER A 58 -0.23 11.02 15.67
N ASP A 59 0.30 10.10 14.85
CA ASP A 59 1.12 8.95 15.26
C ASP A 59 0.40 7.98 16.23
N ARG A 60 -0.93 7.99 16.29
CA ARG A 60 -1.72 7.18 17.24
C ARG A 60 -2.97 6.55 16.65
N ASP A 61 -3.64 7.26 15.76
CA ASP A 61 -4.92 6.81 15.21
C ASP A 61 -4.72 6.28 13.80
N VAL A 62 -5.35 5.15 13.50
CA VAL A 62 -5.34 4.52 12.18
C VAL A 62 -6.72 4.62 11.57
N ASN A 63 -6.81 5.30 10.43
CA ASN A 63 -8.03 5.43 9.64
C ASN A 63 -7.92 4.61 8.35
N VAL A 64 -8.99 3.91 7.99
CA VAL A 64 -9.09 3.26 6.69
C VAL A 64 -9.64 4.28 5.69
N ILE A 65 -8.85 4.57 4.66
CA ILE A 65 -9.29 5.41 3.54
C ILE A 65 -10.07 4.56 2.53
N GLU A 66 -9.52 3.38 2.22
CA GLU A 66 -10.03 2.52 1.16
C GLU A 66 -9.70 1.07 1.47
N THR A 67 -10.60 0.16 1.13
CA THR A 67 -10.35 -1.29 1.15
C THR A 67 -10.69 -1.84 -0.22
N ILE A 68 -9.74 -2.56 -0.80
CA ILE A 68 -9.86 -3.20 -2.10
C ILE A 68 -9.86 -4.70 -1.84
N GLU A 69 -11.04 -5.30 -1.89
CA GLU A 69 -11.23 -6.75 -1.84
C GLU A 69 -10.80 -7.36 -3.17
N CYS A 70 -10.00 -8.42 -3.15
CA CYS A 70 -9.48 -9.11 -4.34
C CYS A 70 -10.29 -10.37 -4.66
N THR A 71 -11.61 -10.30 -4.43
CA THR A 71 -12.56 -11.41 -4.59
C THR A 71 -13.07 -11.54 -6.02
N GLU A 72 -13.02 -10.46 -6.80
CA GLU A 72 -13.50 -10.38 -8.17
C GLU A 72 -12.38 -10.03 -9.16
N GLU A 73 -12.61 -10.30 -10.45
CA GLU A 73 -11.61 -10.00 -11.49
C GLU A 73 -11.35 -8.50 -11.60
N GLN A 74 -10.11 -8.10 -11.32
CA GLN A 74 -9.68 -6.71 -11.34
C GLN A 74 -8.46 -6.53 -12.22
N THR A 75 -8.37 -5.38 -12.88
CA THR A 75 -7.19 -5.00 -13.65
C THR A 75 -6.45 -3.88 -12.95
N TRP A 76 -5.19 -4.13 -12.65
CA TRP A 76 -4.30 -3.19 -11.96
C TRP A 76 -3.19 -2.76 -12.92
N ILE A 77 -2.99 -1.46 -13.01
CA ILE A 77 -1.90 -0.86 -13.79
C ILE A 77 -0.73 -0.59 -12.83
N VAL A 78 0.45 -1.08 -13.22
CA VAL A 78 1.68 -0.93 -12.45
C VAL A 78 2.70 -0.22 -13.31
N LYS A 79 3.13 0.97 -12.87
CA LYS A 79 4.16 1.78 -13.52
C LYS A 79 5.43 1.74 -12.68
N LYS A 80 6.46 1.07 -13.20
CA LYS A 80 7.79 1.00 -12.58
C LYS A 80 8.59 2.24 -12.95
N GLY A 81 9.08 2.97 -11.95
CA GLY A 81 10.01 4.09 -12.12
C GLY A 81 11.30 3.88 -11.32
N PHE A 82 12.23 4.81 -11.41
CA PHE A 82 13.49 4.73 -10.68
C PHE A 82 13.24 4.75 -9.15
N GLY A 83 13.37 3.59 -8.52
CA GLY A 83 13.18 3.41 -7.09
C GLY A 83 11.72 3.45 -6.60
N LYS A 84 10.73 3.56 -7.48
CA LYS A 84 9.31 3.74 -7.13
C LYS A 84 8.39 2.85 -7.96
N LEU A 85 7.26 2.48 -7.38
CA LEU A 85 6.19 1.73 -8.03
C LEU A 85 4.90 2.52 -7.87
N ALA A 86 4.34 3.01 -8.97
CA ALA A 86 3.00 3.59 -8.97
C ALA A 86 2.00 2.48 -9.32
N VAL A 87 0.93 2.40 -8.55
CA VAL A 87 -0.07 1.34 -8.63
C VAL A 87 -1.45 1.99 -8.67
N SER A 88 -2.29 1.55 -9.61
CA SER A 88 -3.66 2.01 -9.75
C SER A 88 -4.58 0.86 -10.16
N SER A 89 -5.74 0.75 -9.51
CA SER A 89 -6.85 -0.08 -10.01
C SER A 89 -7.80 0.81 -10.82
N LYS A 90 -8.68 0.21 -11.63
CA LYS A 90 -9.66 0.95 -12.45
C LYS A 90 -10.54 1.91 -11.62
N ASP A 91 -10.84 1.51 -10.39
CA ASP A 91 -11.75 2.22 -9.50
C ASP A 91 -11.04 2.84 -8.28
N ALA A 92 -9.71 2.67 -8.18
CA ALA A 92 -8.91 3.17 -7.07
C ALA A 92 -7.94 4.27 -7.51
N GLU A 93 -7.72 5.26 -6.66
CA GLU A 93 -6.73 6.29 -6.93
C GLU A 93 -5.30 5.72 -6.96
N THR A 94 -4.43 6.37 -7.73
CA THR A 94 -3.03 5.95 -7.85
C THR A 94 -2.27 6.24 -6.57
N PHE A 95 -1.65 5.23 -5.98
CA PHE A 95 -0.69 5.39 -4.90
C PHE A 95 0.73 4.97 -5.33
N ILE A 96 1.74 5.51 -4.65
CA ILE A 96 3.14 5.31 -4.99
C ILE A 96 3.87 4.67 -3.81
N VAL A 97 4.56 3.57 -4.08
CA VAL A 97 5.40 2.84 -3.12
C VAL A 97 6.86 3.06 -3.47
N GLY A 98 7.63 3.59 -2.52
CA GLY A 98 9.09 3.74 -2.66
C GLY A 98 9.85 2.54 -2.09
N LYS A 99 9.73 2.34 -0.77
CA LYS A 99 10.44 1.30 -0.02
C LYS A 99 9.72 -0.05 -0.15
N GLN A 100 10.51 -1.13 -0.26
CA GLN A 100 10.02 -2.51 -0.31
C GLN A 100 8.93 -2.75 -1.36
N ARG A 101 8.92 -1.96 -2.44
CA ARG A 101 7.93 -2.04 -3.54
C ARG A 101 7.79 -3.43 -4.17
N ASP A 102 8.88 -4.21 -4.14
CA ASP A 102 8.88 -5.58 -4.68
C ASP A 102 8.00 -6.53 -3.85
N ARG A 103 7.79 -6.24 -2.55
CA ARG A 103 6.85 -7.00 -1.71
C ARG A 103 5.41 -6.80 -2.19
N LEU A 104 5.02 -5.55 -2.48
CA LEU A 104 3.70 -5.26 -3.04
C LEU A 104 3.53 -5.92 -4.42
N LEU A 105 4.54 -5.79 -5.29
CA LEU A 105 4.47 -6.40 -6.62
C LEU A 105 4.37 -7.93 -6.55
N HIS A 106 5.12 -8.56 -5.65
CA HIS A 106 5.03 -10.00 -5.42
C HIS A 106 3.65 -10.40 -4.92
N TRP A 107 3.10 -9.66 -3.95
CA TRP A 107 1.74 -9.90 -3.46
C TRP A 107 0.71 -9.79 -4.57
N LEU A 108 0.70 -8.70 -5.33
CA LEU A 108 -0.23 -8.49 -6.47
C LEU A 108 -0.18 -9.65 -7.47
N ARG A 109 1.01 -10.19 -7.76
CA ARG A 109 1.19 -11.31 -8.71
C ARG A 109 0.69 -12.65 -8.19
N ARG A 110 0.57 -12.82 -6.88
CA ARG A 110 0.00 -14.03 -6.27
C ARG A 110 -1.53 -13.99 -6.24
N GLN A 111 -2.13 -12.82 -6.42
CA GLN A 111 -3.58 -12.68 -6.37
C GLN A 111 -4.21 -13.27 -7.63
N PRO A 112 -5.01 -14.35 -7.54
CA PRO A 112 -5.51 -15.08 -8.71
C PRO A 112 -6.51 -14.27 -9.54
N LYS A 113 -7.17 -13.29 -8.92
CA LYS A 113 -8.18 -12.43 -9.54
C LYS A 113 -7.63 -11.08 -10.03
N ILE A 114 -6.34 -10.80 -9.80
CA ILE A 114 -5.72 -9.55 -10.25
C ILE A 114 -4.95 -9.79 -11.54
N ARG A 115 -5.36 -9.10 -12.60
CA ARG A 115 -4.57 -8.96 -13.83
C ARG A 115 -3.69 -7.72 -13.74
N ILE A 116 -2.38 -7.88 -13.87
CA ILE A 116 -1.43 -6.76 -13.86
C ILE A 116 -1.09 -6.35 -15.29
N ILE A 117 -1.24 -5.05 -15.59
CA ILE A 117 -0.70 -4.40 -16.78
C ILE A 117 0.53 -3.61 -16.38
N GLU A 118 1.71 -4.05 -16.83
CA GLU A 118 2.96 -3.31 -16.60
C GLU A 118 3.18 -2.25 -17.68
N GLU A 119 3.08 -0.99 -17.30
CA GLU A 119 3.43 0.13 -18.17
C GLU A 119 4.89 0.52 -17.97
N LYS A 120 5.72 0.27 -18.98
CA LYS A 120 7.08 0.81 -19.04
C LYS A 120 6.99 2.27 -19.46
N LYS A 121 7.19 3.20 -18.51
CA LYS A 121 7.60 4.55 -18.92
C LYS A 121 9.04 4.48 -19.42
N LEU A 122 9.21 4.57 -20.74
CA LEU A 122 10.46 5.08 -21.32
C LEU A 122 10.60 6.51 -20.79
N PHE A 123 11.45 6.72 -19.80
CA PHE A 123 11.90 8.06 -19.45
C PHE A 123 12.90 8.45 -20.55
N LEU A 124 12.46 9.30 -21.49
CA LEU A 124 13.34 10.23 -22.21
C LEU A 124 13.61 11.43 -21.28
#